data_AF-A0A3M1DD09-F1
#
_entry.id   AF-A0A3M1DD09-F1
#
_cell.length_a   1.000
_cell.length_b   1.000
_cell.length_c   1.000
_cell.angle_alpha   90.00
_cell.angle_beta   90.00
_cell.angle_gamma   90.00
#
_symmetry.space_group_name_H-M   'P 1'
#
loop_
_entity.id
_entity.type
_entity.pdbx_description
1 polymer ?
#
loop_
_entity_poly.entity_id
_entity_poly.type
_entity_poly.pdbx_seq_one_letter_code
_entity_poly.pdbx_strand_id
1 'polypeptide(L)'
;MNKEQRERFQHWQSKTIDQFTQVTNTLLLISSAFLGYLISLRTSNGLYAPVWLMGLLIILTTMMIIILVFLSYNRLQDFRKTQSKIKNKDISKEKLREIGNNSWKLLYWLLILFSIDVIVFVVAVMWK
;
A
#
# COMPACT_ATOMS: atom_id res chain seq x y z
N MET A 1 31.97 10.50 -0.58
CA MET A 1 31.48 9.27 0.06
C MET A 1 32.46 8.16 -0.30
N ASN A 2 33.06 7.51 0.69
CA ASN A 2 34.04 6.46 0.44
C ASN A 2 33.35 5.19 -0.09
N LYS A 3 34.08 4.29 -0.78
CA LYS A 3 33.52 3.08 -1.42
C LYS A 3 32.65 2.26 -0.46
N GLU A 4 33.15 2.05 0.75
CA GLU A 4 32.48 1.30 1.80
C GLU A 4 31.16 1.96 2.27
N GLN A 5 31.14 3.29 2.40
CA GLN A 5 29.91 4.02 2.76
C GLN A 5 28.85 3.90 1.67
N ARG A 6 29.26 3.86 0.40
CA ARG A 6 28.35 3.66 -0.74
C ARG A 6 27.72 2.28 -0.72
N GLU A 7 28.52 1.24 -0.48
CA GLU A 7 28.05 -0.15 -0.41
C GLU A 7 27.09 -0.34 0.76
N ARG A 8 27.41 0.19 1.96
CA ARG A 8 26.49 0.17 3.10
C ARG A 8 25.17 0.90 2.80
N PHE A 9 25.24 2.09 2.19
CA PHE A 9 24.03 2.83 1.81
C PHE A 9 23.16 2.05 0.82
N GLN A 10 23.77 1.47 -0.22
CA GLN A 10 23.07 0.64 -1.20
C GLN A 10 22.44 -0.61 -0.56
N HIS A 11 23.16 -1.25 0.36
CA HIS A 11 22.66 -2.41 1.10
C HIS A 11 21.39 -2.07 1.91
N TRP A 12 21.45 -1.01 2.72
CA TRP A 12 20.31 -0.57 3.52
C TRP A 12 19.14 -0.11 2.66
N GLN A 13 19.41 0.60 1.56
CA GLN A 13 18.38 1.01 0.61
C GLN A 13 17.67 -0.20 0.00
N SER A 14 18.42 -1.24 -0.40
CA SER A 14 17.84 -2.47 -0.93
C SER A 14 16.96 -3.17 0.10
N LYS A 15 17.44 -3.29 1.36
CA LYS A 15 16.67 -3.91 2.45
C LYS A 15 15.36 -3.16 2.73
N THR A 16 15.39 -1.83 2.74
CA THR A 16 14.18 -1.03 2.91
C THR A 16 13.20 -1.26 1.76
N ILE A 17 13.67 -1.35 0.52
CA ILE A 17 12.83 -1.64 -0.64
C ILE A 17 12.19 -3.03 -0.51
N ASP A 18 12.97 -4.05 -0.17
CA ASP A 18 12.47 -5.42 -0.03
C ASP A 18 11.37 -5.51 1.05
N GLN A 19 11.62 -4.94 2.23
CA GLN A 19 10.65 -4.89 3.32
C GLN A 19 9.38 -4.14 2.91
N PHE A 20 9.53 -3.00 2.22
CA PHE A 20 8.40 -2.22 1.74
C PHE A 20 7.55 -3.03 0.75
N THR A 21 8.18 -3.69 -0.21
CA THR A 21 7.49 -4.54 -1.20
C THR A 21 6.77 -5.72 -0.53
N GLN A 22 7.40 -6.36 0.45
CA GLN A 22 6.76 -7.44 1.21
C GLN A 22 5.51 -6.92 1.91
N VAL A 23 5.62 -5.79 2.64
CA VAL A 23 4.49 -5.18 3.35
C VAL A 23 3.36 -4.81 2.39
N THR A 24 3.65 -4.15 1.26
CA THR A 24 2.61 -3.76 0.29
C THR A 24 1.91 -4.97 -0.32
N ASN A 25 2.65 -6.03 -0.65
CA ASN A 25 2.07 -7.24 -1.23
C ASN A 25 1.21 -7.99 -0.20
N THR A 26 1.66 -8.07 1.05
CA THR A 26 0.86 -8.66 2.14
C THR A 26 -0.43 -7.88 2.36
N LEU A 27 -0.36 -6.55 2.40
CA LEU A 27 -1.56 -5.71 2.54
C LEU A 27 -2.51 -5.89 1.36
N LEU A 28 -2.00 -6.00 0.14
CA LEU A 28 -2.83 -6.27 -1.05
C LEU A 28 -3.56 -7.61 -0.94
N LEU A 29 -2.85 -8.66 -0.50
CA LEU A 29 -3.43 -9.98 -0.30
C LEU A 29 -4.55 -9.94 0.76
N ILE A 30 -4.27 -9.33 1.92
CA ILE A 30 -5.24 -9.19 3.01
C ILE A 30 -6.47 -8.41 2.54
N SER A 31 -6.27 -7.27 1.86
CA SER A 31 -7.35 -6.43 1.34
C SER A 31 -8.23 -7.16 0.34
N SER A 32 -7.62 -7.95 -0.55
CA SER A 32 -8.34 -8.72 -1.57
C SER A 32 -9.15 -9.86 -0.94
N ALA A 33 -8.56 -10.57 0.03
CA ALA A 33 -9.25 -11.60 0.78
C ALA A 33 -10.42 -11.03 1.59
N PHE A 34 -10.21 -9.87 2.23
CA PHE A 34 -11.25 -9.17 2.99
C PHE A 34 -12.41 -8.73 2.10
N LEU A 35 -12.13 -8.19 0.91
CA LEU A 35 -13.18 -7.86 -0.06
C LEU A 35 -14.00 -9.09 -0.47
N GLY A 36 -13.33 -10.22 -0.75
CA GLY A 36 -14.01 -11.48 -1.06
C GLY A 36 -14.90 -11.97 0.10
N TYR A 37 -14.42 -11.82 1.33
CA TYR A 37 -15.18 -12.15 2.53
C TYR A 37 -16.41 -11.25 2.72
N LEU A 38 -16.29 -9.94 2.51
CA LEU A 38 -17.42 -9.00 2.58
C LEU A 38 -18.51 -9.33 1.56
N ILE A 39 -18.11 -9.69 0.33
CA ILE A 39 -19.04 -10.13 -0.72
C ILE A 39 -19.74 -11.42 -0.29
N SER A 40 -18.98 -12.40 0.22
CA SER A 40 -19.53 -13.67 0.69
C SER A 40 -20.55 -13.48 1.82
N LEU A 41 -20.22 -12.68 2.82
CA LEU A 41 -21.13 -12.33 3.93
C LEU A 41 -22.42 -11.69 3.46
N ARG A 42 -22.33 -10.79 2.46
CA ARG A 42 -23.52 -10.17 1.88
C ARG A 42 -24.40 -11.19 1.17
N THR A 43 -23.81 -12.15 0.46
CA THR A 43 -24.57 -13.21 -0.23
C THR A 43 -25.18 -14.23 0.71
N SER A 44 -24.56 -14.50 1.86
CA SER A 44 -25.02 -15.52 2.81
C SER A 44 -26.02 -15.01 3.86
N ASN A 45 -26.46 -13.74 3.78
CA ASN A 45 -27.24 -13.06 4.83
C ASN A 45 -26.62 -13.17 6.24
N GLY A 46 -25.30 -13.31 6.32
CA GLY A 46 -24.58 -13.57 7.58
C GLY A 46 -24.42 -12.35 8.49
N LEU A 47 -24.71 -11.14 7.97
CA LEU A 47 -24.63 -9.89 8.69
C LEU A 47 -25.96 -9.13 8.62
N TYR A 48 -26.42 -8.66 9.78
CA TYR A 48 -27.57 -7.76 9.92
C TYR A 48 -27.21 -6.27 9.73
N ALA A 49 -26.00 -5.99 9.23
CA ALA A 49 -25.57 -4.62 8.97
C ALA A 49 -26.44 -3.96 7.87
N PRO A 50 -26.74 -2.66 8.01
CA PRO A 50 -27.51 -1.96 7.01
C PRO A 50 -26.74 -1.86 5.69
N VAL A 51 -27.46 -1.84 4.57
CA VAL A 51 -26.89 -1.91 3.21
C VAL A 51 -25.85 -0.80 2.97
N TRP A 52 -26.08 0.40 3.50
CA TRP A 52 -25.16 1.53 3.34
C TRP A 52 -23.80 1.28 4.03
N LEU A 53 -23.79 0.59 5.17
CA LEU A 53 -22.57 0.29 5.91
C LEU A 53 -21.73 -0.78 5.21
N MET A 54 -22.38 -1.80 4.64
CA MET A 54 -21.73 -2.78 3.77
C MET A 54 -21.21 -2.13 2.48
N GLY A 55 -21.97 -1.20 1.88
CA GLY A 55 -21.53 -0.43 0.72
C GLY A 55 -20.29 0.41 1.03
N LEU A 56 -20.26 1.07 2.19
CA LEU A 56 -19.11 1.85 2.66
C LEU A 56 -17.86 0.97 2.81
N LEU A 57 -17.97 -0.20 3.43
CA LEU A 57 -16.85 -1.14 3.58
C LEU A 57 -16.28 -1.57 2.23
N ILE A 58 -17.16 -1.98 1.30
CA ILE A 58 -16.72 -2.40 -0.05
C ILE A 58 -15.99 -1.26 -0.76
N ILE A 59 -16.50 -0.02 -0.66
CA ILE A 59 -15.87 1.16 -1.27
C ILE A 59 -14.50 1.42 -0.63
N LEU A 60 -14.39 1.42 0.71
CA LEU A 60 -13.15 1.67 1.44
C LEU A 60 -12.10 0.60 1.11
N THR A 61 -12.45 -0.68 1.19
CA THR A 61 -11.54 -1.78 0.85
C THR A 61 -11.12 -1.72 -0.63
N THR A 62 -12.02 -1.36 -1.55
CA THR A 62 -11.68 -1.21 -2.98
C THR A 62 -10.73 -0.03 -3.20
N MET A 63 -10.97 1.11 -2.56
CA MET A 63 -10.05 2.26 -2.59
C MET A 63 -8.67 1.87 -2.06
N MET A 64 -8.62 1.08 -0.99
CA MET A 64 -7.37 0.57 -0.42
C MET A 64 -6.57 -0.25 -1.44
N ILE A 65 -7.23 -1.17 -2.15
CA ILE A 65 -6.61 -1.98 -3.21
C ILE A 65 -6.06 -1.09 -4.33
N ILE A 66 -6.82 -0.08 -4.78
CA ILE A 66 -6.38 0.85 -5.83
C ILE A 66 -5.12 1.62 -5.38
N ILE A 67 -5.11 2.14 -4.15
CA ILE A 67 -3.95 2.85 -3.59
C ILE A 67 -2.75 1.92 -3.48
N LEU A 68 -2.94 0.66 -3.07
CA LEU A 68 -1.90 -0.36 -2.99
C LEU A 68 -1.26 -0.66 -4.35
N VAL A 69 -2.06 -0.81 -5.39
CA VAL A 69 -1.59 -1.01 -6.76
C VAL A 69 -0.79 0.22 -7.22
N PHE A 70 -1.32 1.42 -6.99
CA PHE A 70 -0.64 2.67 -7.36
C PHE A 70 0.68 2.87 -6.60
N LEU A 71 0.71 2.54 -5.30
CA LEU A 71 1.90 2.58 -4.47
C LEU A 71 2.97 1.61 -4.98
N SER A 72 2.56 0.38 -5.30
CA SER A 72 3.43 -0.65 -5.86
C SER A 72 4.01 -0.22 -7.21
N TYR A 73 3.18 0.40 -8.05
CA TYR A 73 3.61 0.96 -9.33
C TYR A 73 4.61 2.10 -9.17
N ASN A 74 4.36 3.07 -8.28
CA ASN A 74 5.27 4.17 -8.01
C ASN A 74 6.63 3.68 -7.49
N ARG A 75 6.63 2.63 -6.68
CA ARG A 75 7.87 1.98 -6.22
C ARG A 75 8.62 1.27 -7.33
N LEU A 76 7.92 0.59 -8.23
CA LEU A 76 8.57 -0.01 -9.40
C LEU A 76 9.24 1.06 -10.27
N GLN A 77 8.61 2.23 -10.43
CA GLN A 77 9.23 3.37 -11.12
C GLN A 77 10.45 3.91 -10.37
N ASP A 78 10.38 4.04 -9.04
CA ASP A 78 11.49 4.48 -8.20
C ASP A 78 12.72 3.57 -8.38
N PHE A 79 12.50 2.25 -8.41
CA PHE A 79 13.54 1.26 -8.67
C PHE A 79 14.16 1.43 -10.07
N ARG A 80 13.34 1.54 -11.12
CA ARG A 80 13.81 1.73 -12.50
C ARG A 80 14.62 3.01 -12.67
N LYS A 81 14.18 4.11 -12.03
CA LYS A 81 14.89 5.40 -12.07
C LYS A 81 16.19 5.37 -11.27
N THR A 82 16.21 4.70 -10.12
CA THR A 82 17.43 4.49 -9.32
C THR A 82 18.46 3.66 -10.08
N GLN A 83 18.05 2.55 -10.71
CA GLN A 83 18.93 1.75 -11.58
C GLN A 83 19.44 2.57 -12.77
N SER A 84 18.57 3.36 -13.41
CA SER A 84 18.94 4.20 -14.55
C SER A 84 20.01 5.23 -14.19
N LYS A 85 19.92 5.82 -13.00
CA LYS A 85 20.93 6.76 -12.48
C LYS A 85 22.28 6.09 -12.19
N ILE A 86 22.27 4.86 -11.68
CA ILE A 86 23.50 4.06 -11.50
C ILE A 86 24.14 3.76 -12.86
N LYS A 87 23.33 3.58 -13.91
CA LYS A 87 23.77 3.39 -15.32
C LYS A 87 24.09 4.70 -16.06
N ASN A 88 24.49 5.77 -15.34
CA ASN A 88 24.89 7.07 -15.90
C ASN A 88 23.81 7.82 -16.72
N LYS A 89 22.52 7.59 -16.47
CA LYS A 89 21.48 8.50 -16.99
C LYS A 89 21.34 9.72 -16.07
N ASP A 90 21.32 10.91 -16.66
CA ASP A 90 21.26 12.19 -15.96
C ASP A 90 19.85 12.44 -15.37
N ILE A 91 19.56 11.77 -14.25
CA ILE A 91 18.30 11.92 -13.52
C ILE A 91 18.54 12.83 -12.33
N SER A 92 17.87 14.00 -12.34
CA SER A 92 17.91 14.98 -11.24
C SER A 92 17.64 14.30 -9.89
N LYS A 93 18.47 14.63 -8.90
CA LYS A 93 18.32 14.19 -7.50
C LYS A 93 16.95 14.57 -6.92
N GLU A 94 16.39 15.68 -7.38
CA GLU A 94 15.12 16.23 -6.90
C GLU A 94 13.94 15.35 -7.30
N LYS A 95 13.89 14.91 -8.57
CA LYS A 95 12.86 13.98 -9.07
C LYS A 95 12.85 12.64 -8.33
N LEU A 96 14.02 12.13 -7.93
CA LEU A 96 14.12 10.90 -7.14
C LEU A 96 13.59 11.09 -5.71
N ARG A 97 13.88 12.25 -5.11
CA ARG A 97 13.43 12.58 -3.75
C ARG A 97 11.92 12.77 -3.69
N GLU A 98 11.34 13.37 -4.73
CA GLU A 98 9.89 13.56 -4.86
C GLU A 98 9.13 12.22 -4.94
N ILE A 99 9.61 11.29 -5.76
CA ILE A 99 8.99 9.96 -5.91
C ILE A 99 9.03 9.20 -4.57
N GLY A 100 10.17 9.21 -3.90
CA GLY A 100 10.31 8.59 -2.58
C GLY A 100 9.34 9.18 -1.55
N ASN A 101 9.21 10.52 -1.51
CA ASN A 101 8.30 11.20 -0.59
C ASN A 101 6.82 10.86 -0.87
N ASN A 102 6.44 10.78 -2.15
CA ASN A 102 5.09 10.40 -2.54
C ASN A 102 4.77 8.95 -2.13
N SER A 103 5.72 8.02 -2.24
CA SER A 103 5.53 6.64 -1.76
C SER A 103 5.30 6.57 -0.24
N TRP A 104 6.01 7.39 0.55
CA TRP A 104 5.78 7.46 2.00
C TRP A 104 4.42 8.05 2.35
N LYS A 105 4.04 9.16 1.70
CA LYS A 105 2.70 9.75 1.90
C LYS A 105 1.59 8.74 1.58
N LEU A 106 1.69 8.03 0.46
CA LEU A 106 0.74 6.99 0.07
C LEU A 106 0.67 5.85 1.10
N LEU A 107 1.81 5.44 1.67
CA LEU A 107 1.82 4.43 2.72
C LEU A 107 1.10 4.92 3.98
N TYR A 108 1.33 6.15 4.43
CA TYR A 108 0.62 6.70 5.60
C TYR A 108 -0.89 6.80 5.36
N TRP A 109 -1.30 7.28 4.19
CA TRP A 109 -2.70 7.28 3.79
C TRP A 109 -3.32 5.89 3.82
N LEU A 110 -2.57 4.89 3.35
CA LEU A 110 -3.01 3.51 3.36
C LEU A 110 -3.20 2.97 4.79
N LEU A 111 -2.28 3.26 5.71
CA LEU A 111 -2.39 2.84 7.11
C LEU A 111 -3.60 3.48 7.81
N ILE A 112 -3.85 4.76 7.54
CA ILE A 112 -5.01 5.47 8.05
C ILE A 112 -6.30 4.85 7.49
N LEU A 113 -6.36 4.62 6.18
CA LEU A 113 -7.52 4.02 5.51
C LEU A 113 -7.80 2.61 6.03
N PHE A 114 -6.76 1.78 6.16
CA PHE A 114 -6.87 0.44 6.74
C PHE A 114 -7.42 0.47 8.17
N SER A 115 -6.93 1.40 8.99
CA SER A 115 -7.41 1.55 10.36
C SER A 115 -8.89 1.94 10.42
N ILE A 116 -9.32 2.86 9.54
CA ILE A 116 -10.73 3.24 9.40
C ILE A 116 -11.57 2.04 8.95
N ASP A 117 -11.12 1.30 7.94
CA ASP A 117 -11.83 0.13 7.38
C ASP A 117 -12.07 -0.94 8.47
N VAL A 118 -11.05 -1.20 9.30
CA VAL A 118 -11.16 -2.12 10.45
C VAL A 118 -12.18 -1.62 11.48
N ILE A 119 -12.18 -0.33 11.82
CA ILE A 119 -13.14 0.25 12.79
C ILE A 119 -14.56 0.12 12.24
N VAL A 120 -14.79 0.49 10.99
CA VAL A 120 -16.10 0.40 10.33
C VAL A 120 -16.56 -1.06 10.30
N PHE A 121 -15.66 -2.00 10.04
CA PHE A 121 -15.98 -3.43 10.03
C PHE A 121 -16.43 -3.93 11.40
N VAL A 122 -15.72 -3.55 12.48
CA VAL A 122 -16.12 -3.89 13.86
C VAL A 122 -17.51 -3.34 14.17
N VAL A 123 -17.79 -2.09 13.80
CA VAL A 123 -19.12 -1.49 13.97
C VAL A 123 -20.19 -2.26 13.19
N ALA A 124 -19.90 -2.67 11.96
CA ALA A 124 -20.82 -3.44 11.14
C ALA A 124 -21.14 -4.82 11.74
N VAL A 125 -20.15 -5.49 12.32
CA VAL A 125 -20.32 -6.78 13.00
C VAL A 125 -21.11 -6.63 14.30
N MET A 126 -20.90 -5.54 15.04
CA MET A 126 -21.60 -5.27 16.29
C MET A 126 -23.00 -4.66 16.10
N TRP A 127 -23.37 -4.33 14.86
CA TRP A 127 -24.68 -3.75 14.54
C TRP A 127 -25.78 -4.80 14.78
N LYS A 128 -26.65 -4.52 15.75
CA LYS A 128 -27.86 -5.31 16.04
C LYS A 128 -29.09 -4.50 15.67
#